data_AF-A0A934W6C4-F1
#
_entry.id   AF-A0A934W6C4-F1
#
_cell.length_a   1.000
_cell.length_b   1.000
_cell.length_c   1.000
_cell.angle_alpha   90.00
_cell.angle_beta   90.00
_cell.angle_gamma   90.00
#
_symmetry.space_group_name_H-M   'P 1'
#
loop_
_entity.id
_entity.type
_entity.pdbx_description
1 polymer ?
#
loop_
_entity_poly.entity_id
_entity_poly.type
_entity_poly.pdbx_seq_one_letter_code
_entity_poly.pdbx_strand_id
1 'polypeptide(L)'
;MLAVSMSCAAHAQEISTAEKLLFTSDHLRNVAPANTLRYRFVHRERDGQDFRDTVTVKMTARNADGSAMVLTQFLHDKHAQALPSMAAARGNPALLGFLERDIEEMKRLTGGSNSYFRKRIRMALAQEASVTNVPVSCAGCKVKGTRIAIQPYRNDPMREKMPKFETKQYEFVLSDAIPGTVCQIRSTVPPSSAAHGERAGLAWIEETMQFDGMKR
;
A
#
# COMPACT_ATOMS: atom_id res chain seq x y z
N MET A 1 46.95 28.46 11.18
CA MET A 1 45.86 28.27 10.20
C MET A 1 45.01 27.10 10.70
N LEU A 2 43.93 27.36 11.46
CA LEU A 2 43.06 26.29 11.99
C LEU A 2 42.09 25.85 10.90
N ALA A 3 42.17 24.58 10.49
CA ALA A 3 41.19 23.95 9.63
C ALA A 3 39.98 23.53 10.47
N VAL A 4 38.83 24.18 10.27
CA VAL A 4 37.55 23.73 10.82
C VAL A 4 37.03 22.60 9.94
N SER A 5 37.02 21.38 10.48
CA SER A 5 36.36 20.25 9.84
C SER A 5 34.85 20.33 10.11
N MET A 6 34.06 20.69 9.11
CA MET A 6 32.61 20.52 9.15
C MET A 6 32.28 19.03 9.00
N SER A 7 31.95 18.37 10.10
CA SER A 7 31.34 17.05 10.07
C SER A 7 29.89 17.20 9.63
N CYS A 8 29.58 16.79 8.40
CA CYS A 8 28.21 16.69 7.92
C CYS A 8 27.59 15.42 8.52
N ALA A 9 27.03 15.52 9.72
CA ALA A 9 26.26 14.44 10.29
C ALA A 9 24.98 14.27 9.47
N ALA A 10 24.93 13.23 8.64
CA ALA A 10 23.71 12.79 7.99
C ALA A 10 22.69 12.42 9.07
N HIS A 11 21.74 13.31 9.36
CA HIS A 11 20.62 13.01 10.23
C HIS A 11 19.78 11.93 9.54
N ALA A 12 19.79 10.72 10.10
CA ALA A 12 18.77 9.74 9.80
C ALA A 12 17.43 10.35 10.22
N GLN A 13 16.58 10.67 9.24
CA GLN A 13 15.26 11.23 9.52
C GLN A 13 14.48 10.24 10.40
N GLU A 14 13.88 10.75 11.49
CA GLU A 14 13.04 9.92 12.35
C GLU A 14 11.91 9.28 11.53
N ILE A 15 11.62 8.00 11.81
CA ILE A 15 10.54 7.28 11.14
C ILE A 15 9.22 8.02 11.41
N SER A 16 8.53 8.42 10.34
CA SER A 16 7.27 9.16 10.42
C SER A 16 6.15 8.33 11.06
N THR A 17 5.09 8.99 11.52
CA THR A 17 3.89 8.31 12.03
C THR A 17 3.26 7.37 11.00
N ALA A 18 3.21 7.80 9.73
CA ALA A 18 2.68 6.97 8.65
C ALA A 18 3.53 5.72 8.41
N GLU A 19 4.86 5.85 8.37
CA GLU A 19 5.76 4.70 8.22
C GLU A 19 5.67 3.73 9.40
N LYS A 20 5.62 4.26 10.65
CA LYS A 20 5.43 3.44 11.86
C LYS A 20 4.13 2.64 11.78
N LEU A 21 3.02 3.30 11.40
CA LEU A 21 1.70 2.68 11.31
C LEU A 21 1.60 1.63 10.20
N LEU A 22 2.28 1.80 9.06
CA LEU A 22 2.15 0.89 7.93
C LEU A 22 3.18 -0.26 7.94
N PHE A 23 4.38 -0.04 8.48
CA PHE A 23 5.51 -0.96 8.29
C PHE A 23 6.24 -1.38 9.56
N THR A 24 6.07 -0.68 10.67
CA THR A 24 6.72 -1.04 11.95
C THR A 24 5.75 -1.68 12.94
N SER A 25 4.46 -1.33 12.84
CA SER A 25 3.43 -1.83 13.76
C SER A 25 3.21 -3.34 13.62
N ASP A 26 2.91 -4.00 14.73
CA ASP A 26 2.50 -5.40 14.75
C ASP A 26 1.03 -5.51 14.36
N HIS A 27 0.77 -5.68 13.07
CA HIS A 27 -0.57 -5.83 12.52
C HIS A 27 -1.16 -7.21 12.81
N LEU A 28 -0.31 -8.20 13.03
CA LEU A 28 -0.73 -9.60 13.12
C LEU A 28 -0.92 -10.07 14.57
N ARG A 29 -0.66 -9.23 15.57
CA ARG A 29 -0.82 -9.53 17.01
C ARG A 29 -2.15 -10.20 17.40
N ASN A 30 -3.25 -9.85 16.73
CA ASN A 30 -4.59 -10.37 17.01
C ASN A 30 -5.01 -11.51 16.07
N VAL A 31 -4.05 -12.12 15.35
CA VAL A 31 -4.28 -13.26 14.46
C VAL A 31 -3.64 -14.51 15.06
N ALA A 32 -4.47 -15.48 15.44
CA ALA A 32 -3.99 -16.76 15.94
C ALA A 32 -3.58 -17.71 14.80
N PRO A 33 -2.65 -18.65 15.02
CA PRO A 33 -2.31 -19.70 14.05
C PRO A 33 -3.52 -20.46 13.51
N ALA A 34 -3.37 -21.02 12.31
CA ALA A 34 -4.39 -21.64 11.46
C ALA A 34 -5.41 -20.66 10.85
N ASN A 35 -5.59 -19.44 11.38
CA ASN A 35 -6.49 -18.49 10.77
C ASN A 35 -5.93 -17.90 9.46
N THR A 36 -6.85 -17.61 8.54
CA THR A 36 -6.59 -16.99 7.25
C THR A 36 -7.39 -15.70 7.14
N LEU A 37 -6.69 -14.57 7.01
CA LEU A 37 -7.29 -13.29 6.65
C LEU A 37 -7.66 -13.31 5.16
N ARG A 38 -8.81 -12.74 4.81
CA ARG A 38 -9.26 -12.62 3.42
C ARG A 38 -9.55 -11.17 3.06
N TYR A 39 -9.14 -10.78 1.86
CA TYR A 39 -9.44 -9.49 1.27
C TYR A 39 -10.10 -9.69 -0.09
N ARG A 40 -11.02 -8.79 -0.41
CA ARG A 40 -11.56 -8.63 -1.76
C ARG A 40 -10.72 -7.61 -2.49
N PHE A 41 -10.23 -7.97 -3.67
CA PHE A 41 -9.53 -7.07 -4.58
C PHE A 41 -10.47 -6.70 -5.73
N VAL A 42 -10.51 -5.42 -6.07
CA VAL A 42 -11.27 -4.90 -7.20
C VAL A 42 -10.38 -3.94 -7.97
N HIS A 43 -10.19 -4.22 -9.25
CA HIS A 43 -9.57 -3.31 -10.20
C HIS A 43 -10.63 -2.80 -11.15
N ARG A 44 -10.60 -1.49 -11.41
CA ARG A 44 -11.41 -0.84 -12.43
C ARG A 44 -10.54 0.08 -13.26
N GLU A 45 -10.73 0.02 -14.57
CA GLU A 45 -10.03 0.89 -15.51
C GLU A 45 -10.96 1.27 -16.66
N ARG A 46 -11.05 2.57 -16.97
CA ARG A 46 -11.96 3.08 -18.00
C ARG A 46 -11.74 2.44 -19.37
N ASP A 47 -10.49 2.36 -19.79
CA ASP A 47 -10.08 1.90 -21.13
C ASP A 47 -9.47 0.49 -21.07
N GLY A 48 -9.69 -0.22 -19.96
CA GLY A 48 -9.10 -1.51 -19.63
C GLY A 48 -10.15 -2.56 -19.27
N GLN A 49 -9.68 -3.68 -18.71
CA GLN A 49 -10.57 -4.73 -18.23
C GLN A 49 -10.70 -4.65 -16.71
N ASP A 50 -11.93 -4.43 -16.25
CA ASP A 50 -12.28 -4.61 -14.85
C ASP A 50 -12.08 -6.08 -14.44
N PHE A 51 -11.58 -6.29 -13.23
CA PHE A 51 -11.55 -7.63 -12.65
C PHE A 51 -11.71 -7.58 -11.12
N ARG A 52 -12.09 -8.74 -10.58
CA ARG A 52 -12.22 -8.98 -9.15
C ARG A 52 -11.45 -10.22 -8.79
N ASP A 53 -10.82 -10.17 -7.64
CA ASP A 53 -10.00 -11.26 -7.15
C ASP A 53 -9.95 -11.22 -5.61
N THR A 54 -9.12 -12.05 -5.00
CA THR A 54 -8.94 -12.14 -3.56
C THR A 54 -7.47 -12.21 -3.17
N VAL A 55 -7.18 -11.73 -1.97
CA VAL A 55 -5.88 -11.89 -1.31
C VAL A 55 -6.11 -12.65 -0.02
N THR A 56 -5.25 -13.62 0.28
CA THR A 56 -5.29 -14.35 1.55
C THR A 56 -3.96 -14.28 2.28
N VAL A 57 -4.02 -14.17 3.61
CA VAL A 57 -2.86 -14.22 4.50
C VAL A 57 -3.13 -15.29 5.55
N LYS A 58 -2.49 -16.45 5.41
CA LYS A 58 -2.62 -17.57 6.33
C LYS A 58 -1.54 -17.52 7.39
N MET A 59 -1.96 -17.43 8.65
CA MET A 59 -1.09 -17.53 9.81
C MET A 59 -0.76 -19.00 10.09
N THR A 60 0.49 -19.41 9.93
CA THR A 60 0.89 -20.81 10.13
C THR A 60 1.40 -21.06 11.54
N ALA A 61 2.18 -20.14 12.11
CA ALA A 61 2.72 -20.23 13.46
C ALA A 61 3.12 -18.84 13.99
N ARG A 62 3.37 -18.74 15.30
CA ARG A 62 3.93 -17.54 15.94
C ARG A 62 5.26 -17.89 16.60
N ASN A 63 6.27 -17.07 16.32
CA ASN A 63 7.61 -17.21 16.89
C ASN A 63 7.64 -16.74 18.34
N ALA A 64 8.69 -17.13 19.07
CA ALA A 64 8.89 -16.72 20.47
C ALA A 64 9.04 -15.20 20.64
N ASP A 65 9.56 -14.49 19.64
CA ASP A 65 9.68 -13.02 19.64
C ASP A 65 8.35 -12.29 19.29
N GLY A 66 7.27 -13.06 19.11
CA GLY A 66 5.95 -12.59 18.74
C GLY A 66 5.74 -12.39 17.25
N SER A 67 6.78 -12.49 16.39
CA SER A 67 6.60 -12.37 14.94
C SER A 67 5.84 -13.56 14.35
N ALA A 68 5.19 -13.31 13.22
CA ALA A 68 4.29 -14.25 12.57
C ALA A 68 4.97 -15.01 11.41
N MET A 69 4.74 -16.32 11.33
CA MET A 69 4.99 -17.09 10.12
C MET A 69 3.72 -17.06 9.27
N VAL A 70 3.82 -16.55 8.05
CA VAL A 70 2.67 -16.34 7.16
C VAL A 70 2.93 -16.83 5.73
N LEU A 71 1.87 -17.36 5.13
CA LEU A 71 1.78 -17.64 3.70
C LEU A 71 0.77 -16.67 3.09
N THR A 72 1.17 -15.99 2.01
CA THR A 72 0.31 -15.03 1.32
C THR A 72 0.04 -15.51 -0.09
N GLN A 73 -1.24 -15.58 -0.46
CA GLN A 73 -1.66 -15.72 -1.85
C GLN A 73 -2.19 -14.37 -2.31
N PHE A 74 -1.47 -13.74 -3.25
CA PHE A 74 -1.82 -12.42 -3.76
C PHE A 74 -2.39 -12.55 -5.17
N LEU A 75 -3.72 -12.50 -5.28
CA LEU A 75 -4.48 -12.71 -6.51
C LEU A 75 -4.29 -14.12 -7.11
N HIS A 76 -5.01 -14.42 -8.20
CA HIS A 76 -5.06 -15.75 -8.82
C HIS A 76 -4.74 -15.71 -10.32
N ASP A 77 -4.39 -16.87 -10.87
CA ASP A 77 -4.18 -17.09 -12.31
C ASP A 77 -3.28 -16.04 -12.97
N LYS A 78 -3.74 -15.41 -14.06
CA LYS A 78 -3.01 -14.38 -14.79
C LYS A 78 -2.71 -13.12 -13.99
N HIS A 79 -3.34 -12.94 -12.83
CA HIS A 79 -3.14 -11.81 -11.92
C HIS A 79 -2.27 -12.16 -10.71
N ALA A 80 -1.94 -13.45 -10.52
CA ALA A 80 -1.19 -13.93 -9.36
C ALA A 80 0.19 -13.30 -9.29
N GLN A 81 0.58 -12.84 -8.11
CA GLN A 81 1.92 -12.36 -7.82
C GLN A 81 2.60 -13.28 -6.82
N ALA A 82 3.79 -13.75 -7.17
CA ALA A 82 4.60 -14.58 -6.29
C ALA A 82 5.15 -13.72 -5.15
N LEU A 83 4.62 -13.92 -3.95
CA LEU A 83 5.17 -13.34 -2.73
C LEU A 83 5.93 -14.41 -1.95
N PRO A 84 7.13 -14.09 -1.44
CA PRO A 84 7.86 -15.04 -0.61
C PRO A 84 7.08 -15.33 0.67
N SER A 85 7.20 -16.55 1.19
CA SER A 85 6.76 -16.84 2.55
C SER A 85 7.55 -15.97 3.52
N MET A 86 6.88 -15.47 4.56
CA MET A 86 7.53 -14.64 5.56
C MET A 86 7.60 -15.41 6.88
N ALA A 87 8.82 -15.70 7.31
CA ALA A 87 9.07 -16.46 8.54
C ALA A 87 8.98 -15.59 9.81
N ALA A 88 9.05 -14.27 9.69
CA ALA A 88 9.05 -13.34 10.82
C ALA A 88 8.35 -12.01 10.47
N ALA A 89 7.08 -12.07 10.08
CA ALA A 89 6.27 -10.89 9.76
C ALA A 89 5.75 -10.21 11.03
N ARG A 90 5.87 -8.88 11.11
CA ARG A 90 5.14 -8.05 12.10
C ARG A 90 4.00 -7.30 11.43
N GLY A 91 4.29 -6.67 10.30
CA GLY A 91 3.29 -6.09 9.42
C GLY A 91 2.49 -7.15 8.67
N ASN A 92 1.35 -6.72 8.16
CA ASN A 92 0.48 -7.54 7.33
C ASN A 92 1.01 -7.56 5.87
N PRO A 93 1.40 -8.73 5.33
CA PRO A 93 2.03 -8.83 4.01
C PRO A 93 1.12 -8.43 2.84
N ALA A 94 -0.22 -8.43 3.02
CA ALA A 94 -1.14 -7.95 2.00
C ALA A 94 -0.86 -6.48 1.62
N LEU A 95 -0.38 -5.68 2.57
CA LEU A 95 -0.04 -4.28 2.34
C LEU A 95 1.15 -4.14 1.38
N LEU A 96 2.23 -4.87 1.62
CA LEU A 96 3.39 -4.86 0.73
C LEU A 96 3.06 -5.47 -0.63
N GLY A 97 2.30 -6.57 -0.65
CA GLY A 97 1.83 -7.18 -1.90
C GLY A 97 1.06 -6.21 -2.79
N PHE A 98 0.15 -5.42 -2.20
CA PHE A 98 -0.60 -4.40 -2.95
C PHE A 98 0.33 -3.35 -3.57
N LEU A 99 1.29 -2.84 -2.80
CA LEU A 99 2.21 -1.82 -3.30
C LEU A 99 3.14 -2.35 -4.38
N GLU A 100 3.70 -3.54 -4.20
CA GLU A 100 4.61 -4.14 -5.18
C GLU A 100 3.87 -4.46 -6.48
N ARG A 101 2.62 -4.94 -6.42
CA ARG A 101 1.79 -5.13 -7.61
C ARG A 101 1.61 -3.83 -8.40
N ASP A 102 1.20 -2.76 -7.72
CA ASP A 102 0.95 -1.47 -8.36
C ASP A 102 2.25 -0.87 -8.92
N ILE A 103 3.38 -1.06 -8.23
CA ILE A 103 4.71 -0.67 -8.72
C ILE A 103 5.10 -1.45 -9.99
N GLU A 104 4.85 -2.76 -10.04
CA GLU A 104 5.11 -3.59 -11.22
C GLU A 104 4.27 -3.14 -12.41
N GLU A 105 3.00 -2.78 -12.18
CA GLU A 105 2.11 -2.26 -13.22
C GLU A 105 2.56 -0.88 -13.71
N MET A 106 2.98 0.00 -12.81
CA MET A 106 3.57 1.29 -13.17
C MET A 106 4.84 1.11 -14.00
N LYS A 107 5.72 0.16 -13.64
CA LYS A 107 6.89 -0.18 -14.45
C LYS A 107 6.48 -0.68 -15.83
N ARG A 108 5.52 -1.60 -15.92
CA ARG A 108 5.04 -2.15 -17.20
C ARG A 108 4.51 -1.05 -18.13
N LEU A 109 3.79 -0.08 -17.58
CA LEU A 109 3.15 1.00 -18.35
C LEU A 109 4.07 2.18 -18.70
N THR A 110 5.15 2.40 -17.95
CA THR A 110 6.03 3.57 -18.14
C THR A 110 7.45 3.23 -18.58
N GLY A 111 7.87 1.96 -18.45
CA GLY A 111 9.28 1.57 -18.57
C GLY A 111 10.17 2.05 -17.41
N GLY A 112 9.58 2.58 -16.33
CA GLY A 112 10.30 3.03 -15.14
C GLY A 112 10.93 1.90 -14.30
N SER A 113 11.50 2.24 -13.15
CA SER A 113 12.14 1.29 -12.23
C SER A 113 11.33 1.09 -10.95
N ASN A 114 11.20 -0.17 -10.51
CA ASN A 114 10.57 -0.51 -9.22
C ASN A 114 11.24 0.22 -8.05
N SER A 115 12.58 0.32 -8.04
CA SER A 115 13.31 1.00 -6.96
C SER A 115 12.99 2.50 -6.90
N TYR A 116 12.75 3.11 -8.06
CA TYR A 116 12.36 4.50 -8.16
C TYR A 116 10.96 4.73 -7.60
N PHE A 117 9.96 3.96 -8.06
CA PHE A 117 8.59 4.08 -7.56
C PHE A 117 8.51 3.83 -6.04
N ARG A 118 9.19 2.79 -5.55
CA ARG A 118 9.28 2.50 -4.12
C ARG A 118 9.91 3.65 -3.33
N LYS A 119 10.96 4.27 -3.86
CA LYS A 119 11.61 5.45 -3.24
C LYS A 119 10.62 6.61 -3.14
N ARG A 120 9.86 6.91 -4.21
CA ARG A 120 8.86 8.00 -4.22
C ARG A 120 7.74 7.76 -3.20
N ILE A 121 7.20 6.54 -3.13
CA ILE A 121 6.17 6.17 -2.13
C ILE A 121 6.71 6.35 -0.71
N ARG A 122 7.91 5.84 -0.43
CA ARG A 122 8.55 5.97 0.89
C ARG A 122 8.78 7.45 1.27
N MET A 123 9.29 8.26 0.34
CA MET A 123 9.48 9.69 0.59
C MET A 123 8.16 10.41 0.89
N ALA A 124 7.10 10.10 0.14
CA ALA A 124 5.78 10.68 0.37
C ALA A 124 5.20 10.26 1.73
N LEU A 125 5.41 9.01 2.17
CA LEU A 125 5.02 8.57 3.50
C LEU A 125 5.78 9.30 4.61
N ALA A 126 7.09 9.48 4.42
CA ALA A 126 7.95 10.13 5.39
C ALA A 126 7.67 11.64 5.55
N GLN A 127 7.29 12.32 4.46
CA GLN A 127 7.33 13.79 4.39
C GLN A 127 5.96 14.44 4.15
N GLU A 128 5.03 13.75 3.49
CA GLU A 128 3.81 14.36 2.94
C GLU A 128 2.52 13.65 3.36
N ALA A 129 2.61 12.58 4.16
CA ALA A 129 1.45 11.79 4.53
C ALA A 129 0.47 12.55 5.43
N SER A 130 -0.80 12.55 5.05
CA SER A 130 -1.89 12.95 5.92
C SER A 130 -2.33 11.75 6.76
N VAL A 131 -2.35 11.87 8.08
CA VAL A 131 -2.81 10.85 9.01
C VAL A 131 -4.01 11.39 9.78
N THR A 132 -5.19 10.76 9.61
CA THR A 132 -6.45 11.24 10.17
C THR A 132 -7.24 10.12 10.82
N ASN A 133 -7.81 10.37 12.01
CA ASN A 133 -8.73 9.43 12.67
C ASN A 133 -10.12 9.57 12.05
N VAL A 134 -10.71 8.45 11.63
CA VAL A 134 -12.00 8.43 10.92
C VAL A 134 -12.85 7.23 11.35
N PRO A 135 -14.18 7.35 11.40
CA PRO A 135 -15.06 6.19 11.47
C PRO A 135 -15.00 5.45 10.13
N VAL A 136 -14.80 4.13 10.16
CA VAL A 136 -14.66 3.30 8.95
C VAL A 136 -15.58 2.10 9.03
N SER A 137 -16.10 1.67 7.89
CA SER A 137 -16.90 0.45 7.78
C SER A 137 -16.03 -0.68 7.26
N CYS A 138 -15.73 -1.67 8.09
CA CYS A 138 -14.86 -2.80 7.77
C CYS A 138 -15.62 -4.11 8.05
N ALA A 139 -15.73 -4.99 7.05
CA ALA A 139 -16.49 -6.25 7.16
C ALA A 139 -17.93 -6.09 7.71
N GLY A 140 -18.59 -4.98 7.36
CA GLY A 140 -19.97 -4.68 7.80
C GLY A 140 -20.10 -4.00 9.17
N CYS A 141 -18.99 -3.81 9.89
CA CYS A 141 -18.97 -3.16 11.21
C CYS A 141 -18.39 -1.74 11.12
N LYS A 142 -19.04 -0.77 11.79
CA LYS A 142 -18.47 0.57 12.00
C LYS A 142 -17.47 0.52 13.14
N VAL A 143 -16.21 0.83 12.85
CA VAL A 143 -15.11 0.85 13.81
C VAL A 143 -14.33 2.15 13.73
N LYS A 144 -13.57 2.47 14.78
CA LYS A 144 -12.59 3.56 14.72
C LYS A 144 -11.42 3.11 13.85
N GLY A 145 -10.98 3.95 12.93
CA GLY A 145 -9.83 3.69 12.09
C GLY A 145 -8.93 4.90 11.90
N THR A 146 -7.77 4.64 11.35
CA THR A 146 -6.78 5.65 10.98
C THR A 146 -6.58 5.59 9.47
N ARG A 147 -6.81 6.72 8.81
CA ARG A 147 -6.64 6.89 7.36
C ARG A 147 -5.34 7.61 7.08
N ILE A 148 -4.52 7.00 6.24
CA ILE A 148 -3.21 7.51 5.80
C ILE A 148 -3.30 7.76 4.30
N ALA A 149 -3.02 8.97 3.84
CA ALA A 149 -3.11 9.34 2.43
C ALA A 149 -1.85 10.03 1.91
N ILE A 150 -1.42 9.70 0.69
CA ILE A 150 -0.24 10.25 0.01
C ILE A 150 -0.48 10.44 -1.50
N GLN A 151 0.28 11.36 -2.12
CA GLN A 151 0.32 11.57 -3.58
C GLN A 151 1.78 11.56 -4.08
N PRO A 152 2.43 10.38 -4.23
CA PRO A 152 3.88 10.29 -4.32
C PRO A 152 4.52 10.98 -5.53
N TYR A 153 3.73 11.15 -6.59
CA TYR A 153 4.21 11.63 -7.88
C TYR A 153 3.79 13.07 -8.20
N ARG A 154 3.02 13.72 -7.32
CA ARG A 154 2.47 15.06 -7.54
C ARG A 154 3.56 16.10 -7.87
N ASN A 155 4.63 16.09 -7.08
CA ASN A 155 5.76 17.00 -7.21
C ASN A 155 6.99 16.30 -7.80
N ASP A 156 6.79 15.23 -8.57
CA ASP A 156 7.88 14.44 -9.10
C ASP A 156 8.57 15.16 -10.29
N PRO A 157 9.91 15.31 -10.29
CA PRO A 157 10.65 15.84 -11.44
C PRO A 157 10.45 15.05 -12.74
N MET A 158 10.11 13.76 -12.66
CA MET A 158 9.86 12.89 -13.81
C MET A 158 8.37 12.72 -14.13
N ARG A 159 7.46 13.50 -13.52
CA ARG A 159 6.01 13.37 -13.75
C ARG A 159 5.61 13.43 -15.23
N GLU A 160 6.31 14.24 -16.03
CA GLU A 160 6.07 14.37 -17.48
C GLU A 160 6.34 13.06 -18.25
N LYS A 161 7.19 12.17 -17.72
CA LYS A 161 7.45 10.84 -18.27
C LYS A 161 6.42 9.80 -17.80
N MET A 162 5.54 10.18 -16.89
CA MET A 162 4.53 9.33 -16.27
C MET A 162 3.17 10.04 -16.25
N PRO A 163 2.69 10.59 -17.40
CA PRO A 163 1.51 11.47 -17.41
C PRO A 163 0.25 10.77 -16.88
N LYS A 164 0.18 9.44 -17.01
CA LYS A 164 -0.90 8.62 -16.43
C LYS A 164 -0.89 8.59 -14.90
N PHE A 165 0.24 8.83 -14.24
CA PHE A 165 0.39 8.60 -12.79
C PHE A 165 0.73 9.84 -11.98
N GLU A 166 0.84 11.01 -12.61
CA GLU A 166 1.20 12.26 -11.91
C GLU A 166 0.24 12.60 -10.76
N THR A 167 -1.05 12.27 -10.91
CA THR A 167 -2.11 12.51 -9.93
C THR A 167 -2.41 11.29 -9.06
N LYS A 168 -1.60 10.21 -9.15
CA LYS A 168 -1.84 8.97 -8.42
C LYS A 168 -1.84 9.21 -6.91
N GLN A 169 -2.82 8.62 -6.25
CA GLN A 169 -3.04 8.73 -4.81
C GLN A 169 -3.11 7.34 -4.20
N TYR A 170 -2.62 7.22 -2.97
CA TYR A 170 -2.86 6.04 -2.14
C TYR A 170 -3.60 6.45 -0.88
N GLU A 171 -4.53 5.60 -0.47
CA GLU A 171 -5.20 5.68 0.82
C GLU A 171 -5.12 4.32 1.52
N PHE A 172 -4.65 4.32 2.76
CA PHE A 172 -4.61 3.16 3.64
C PHE A 172 -5.53 3.42 4.83
N VAL A 173 -6.38 2.46 5.14
CA VAL A 173 -7.26 2.51 6.29
C VAL A 173 -6.90 1.37 7.22
N LEU A 174 -6.46 1.72 8.43
CA LEU A 174 -6.09 0.79 9.48
C LEU A 174 -7.10 0.82 10.62
N SER A 175 -7.30 -0.29 11.31
CA SER A 175 -8.10 -0.36 12.55
C SER A 175 -7.64 -1.53 13.40
N ASP A 176 -7.28 -1.27 14.67
CA ASP A 176 -6.94 -2.33 15.63
C ASP A 176 -8.16 -3.19 16.03
N ALA A 177 -9.37 -2.76 15.68
CA ALA A 177 -10.60 -3.49 15.95
C ALA A 177 -10.83 -4.68 15.00
N ILE A 178 -10.01 -4.84 13.95
CA ILE A 178 -10.11 -5.96 13.01
C ILE A 178 -8.85 -6.84 13.05
N PRO A 179 -8.97 -8.16 12.78
CA PRO A 179 -7.82 -9.04 12.63
C PRO A 179 -6.88 -8.57 11.52
N GLY A 180 -5.59 -8.45 11.80
CA GLY A 180 -4.60 -8.06 10.79
C GLY A 180 -4.50 -6.56 10.50
N THR A 181 -5.24 -5.71 11.23
CA THR A 181 -5.23 -4.23 11.25
C THR A 181 -5.54 -3.51 9.93
N VAL A 182 -5.32 -4.10 8.75
CA VAL A 182 -5.52 -3.46 7.44
C VAL A 182 -6.98 -3.61 7.03
N CYS A 183 -7.74 -2.52 7.00
CA CYS A 183 -9.14 -2.55 6.59
C CYS A 183 -9.30 -2.33 5.08
N GLN A 184 -8.64 -1.30 4.54
CA GLN A 184 -8.69 -0.99 3.12
C GLN A 184 -7.33 -0.47 2.66
N ILE A 185 -6.94 -0.83 1.45
CA ILE A 185 -5.94 -0.12 0.67
C ILE A 185 -6.59 0.28 -0.64
N ARG A 186 -6.42 1.53 -1.03
CA ARG A 186 -6.92 2.06 -2.30
C ARG A 186 -5.81 2.79 -3.04
N SER A 187 -5.67 2.51 -4.33
CA SER A 187 -4.92 3.36 -5.25
C SER A 187 -5.87 3.94 -6.28
N THR A 188 -5.73 5.23 -6.57
CA THR A 188 -6.51 5.89 -7.62
C THR A 188 -5.60 6.69 -8.52
N VAL A 189 -5.91 6.65 -9.81
CA VAL A 189 -5.48 7.62 -10.81
C VAL A 189 -6.73 8.36 -11.23
N PRO A 190 -6.96 9.58 -10.70
CA PRO A 190 -8.05 10.41 -11.16
C PRO A 190 -7.85 10.79 -12.63
N PRO A 191 -8.94 11.03 -13.38
CA PRO A 191 -8.83 11.61 -14.72
C PRO A 191 -8.10 12.96 -14.63
N SER A 192 -7.16 13.21 -15.54
CA SER A 192 -6.44 14.49 -15.58
C SER A 192 -7.42 15.62 -15.92
N SER A 193 -7.43 16.69 -15.10
CA SER A 193 -8.22 17.89 -15.36
C SER A 193 -7.59 18.82 -16.42
N ALA A 194 -6.39 18.49 -16.91
CA ALA A 194 -5.62 19.34 -17.83
C ALA A 194 -5.98 19.14 -19.32
N ALA A 195 -6.96 18.29 -19.63
CA ALA A 195 -7.37 18.06 -20.99
C ALA A 195 -8.53 18.99 -21.39
N HIS A 196 -8.23 20.00 -22.21
CA HIS A 196 -9.22 20.72 -23.00
C HIS A 196 -9.46 19.99 -24.34
N GLY A 197 -10.72 19.80 -24.73
CA GLY A 197 -11.14 19.08 -25.95
C GLY A 197 -11.51 17.62 -25.72
N GLU A 198 -11.85 16.86 -26.77
CA GLU A 198 -12.31 15.43 -26.75
C GLU A 198 -11.37 14.44 -26.03
N ARG A 199 -10.21 14.89 -25.52
CA ARG A 199 -9.30 14.15 -24.63
C ARG A 199 -9.54 14.42 -23.14
N ALA A 200 -10.56 15.20 -22.78
CA ALA A 200 -11.05 15.42 -21.41
C ALA A 200 -11.55 14.09 -20.80
N GLY A 201 -10.62 13.29 -20.26
CA GLY A 201 -10.98 12.02 -19.63
C GLY A 201 -9.99 10.87 -19.77
N LEU A 202 -8.72 11.12 -20.10
CA LEU A 202 -7.72 10.05 -20.21
C LEU A 202 -7.49 9.36 -18.85
N ALA A 203 -7.77 8.06 -18.84
CA ALA A 203 -7.48 7.03 -17.85
C ALA A 203 -7.86 7.31 -16.38
N TRP A 204 -9.00 6.78 -15.97
CA TRP A 204 -9.31 6.51 -14.56
C TRP A 204 -8.92 5.06 -14.25
N ILE A 205 -8.03 4.86 -13.27
CA ILE A 205 -7.75 3.55 -12.67
C ILE A 205 -8.09 3.63 -11.20
N GLU A 206 -8.81 2.64 -10.69
CA GLU A 206 -9.01 2.45 -9.27
C GLU A 206 -8.76 1.00 -8.89
N GLU A 207 -7.90 0.80 -7.89
CA GLU A 207 -7.68 -0.49 -7.26
C GLU A 207 -8.01 -0.40 -5.79
N THR A 208 -8.84 -1.32 -5.31
CA THR A 208 -9.19 -1.43 -3.88
C THR A 208 -8.96 -2.84 -3.39
N MET A 209 -8.26 -2.97 -2.27
CA MET A 209 -8.18 -4.19 -1.48
C MET A 209 -8.86 -3.95 -0.13
N GLN A 210 -9.96 -4.65 0.12
CA GLN A 210 -10.82 -4.45 1.29
C GLN A 210 -10.87 -5.74 2.13
N PHE A 211 -10.70 -5.62 3.45
CA PHE A 211 -10.86 -6.74 4.38
C PHE A 211 -12.27 -7.30 4.31
N ASP A 212 -12.37 -8.61 4.10
CA ASP A 212 -13.60 -9.37 3.83
C ASP A 212 -13.84 -10.50 4.85
N GLY A 213 -13.07 -10.49 5.95
CA GLY A 213 -13.21 -11.41 7.08
C GLY A 213 -12.02 -12.33 7.32
N MET A 214 -12.17 -13.19 8.32
CA MET A 214 -11.18 -14.20 8.71
C MET A 214 -11.85 -15.58 8.76
N LYS A 215 -11.13 -16.61 8.29
CA LYS A 215 -11.56 -18.01 8.37
C LYS A 215 -10.56 -18.83 9.17
N ARG A 216 -11.01 -19.91 9.79
CA ARG A 216 -10.15 -20.89 10.46
C ARG A 216 -9.77 -22.01 9.51
#